data_AF-A0A7V5G524-F1
#
_entry.id   AF-A0A7V5G524-F1
#
_cell.length_a   1.000
_cell.length_b   1.000
_cell.length_c   1.000
_cell.angle_alpha   90.00
_cell.angle_beta   90.00
_cell.angle_gamma   90.00
#
_symmetry.space_group_name_H-M   'P 1'
#
loop_
_entity.id
_entity.type
_entity.pdbx_description
1 polymer ?
#
loop_
_entity_poly.entity_id
_entity_poly.type
_entity_poly.pdbx_seq_one_letter_code
_entity_poly.pdbx_strand_id
1 'polypeptide(L)' 'MTPVAPHSLTQRPLVVPSDFTIEMTSPDELVIMVDGQDNYSLKATEKLVIKGAEMSAKLLHKKEHSYFKVLREKLSWGDE' A
#
# COMPACT_ATOMS: atom_id res chain seq x y z
N MET A 1 -0.50 -2.10 -5.95
CA MET A 1 -1.92 -2.32 -5.61
C MET A 1 -2.16 -3.82 -5.51
N THR A 2 -2.72 -4.30 -4.41
CA THR A 2 -2.97 -5.72 -4.17
C THR A 2 -4.42 -5.91 -3.75
N PRO A 3 -5.25 -6.65 -4.49
CA PRO A 3 -6.61 -6.93 -4.08
C PRO A 3 -6.61 -7.88 -2.87
N VAL A 4 -7.52 -7.64 -1.92
CA VAL A 4 -7.74 -8.52 -0.78
C VAL A 4 -8.97 -9.38 -1.06
N ALA A 5 -8.81 -10.71 -0.91
CA ALA A 5 -9.86 -11.70 -1.16
C ALA A 5 -10.66 -11.46 -2.47
N PRO A 6 -9.98 -11.31 -3.63
CA PRO A 6 -10.67 -11.07 -4.89
C PRO A 6 -11.63 -12.22 -5.24
N HIS A 7 -12.85 -11.88 -5.68
CA HIS A 7 -13.81 -12.87 -6.17
C HIS A 7 -13.45 -13.43 -7.55
N SER A 8 -12.51 -12.81 -8.27
CA SER A 8 -12.00 -13.31 -9.55
C SER A 8 -10.63 -13.96 -9.42
N LEU A 9 -10.48 -15.13 -10.05
CA LEU A 9 -9.23 -15.87 -10.14
C LEU A 9 -8.15 -15.18 -11.01
N THR A 10 -8.50 -14.12 -11.75
CA THR A 10 -7.56 -13.39 -12.62
C THR A 10 -7.02 -12.10 -12.00
N GLN A 11 -7.55 -11.68 -10.85
CA GLN A 11 -7.04 -10.49 -10.16
C GLN A 11 -5.67 -10.81 -9.53
N ARG A 12 -4.66 -9.99 -9.85
CA ARG A 12 -3.27 -10.15 -9.43
C ARG A 12 -2.74 -8.83 -8.85
N PRO A 13 -1.72 -8.87 -7.97
CA PRO A 13 -0.99 -7.66 -7.58
C PRO A 13 -0.43 -6.92 -8.80
N LEU A 14 -0.56 -5.59 -8.79
CA LEU A 14 -0.04 -4.70 -9.83
C LEU A 14 1.01 -3.75 -9.22
N VAL A 15 2.20 -3.71 -9.82
CA VAL A 15 3.24 -2.72 -9.52
C VAL A 15 3.13 -1.60 -10.55
N VAL A 16 3.03 -0.36 -10.07
CA VAL A 16 2.94 0.84 -10.90
C VAL A 16 4.08 1.81 -10.56
N PRO A 17 4.47 2.70 -11.48
CA PRO A 17 5.42 3.79 -11.21
C PRO A 17 4.99 4.68 -10.04
N SER A 18 5.93 5.37 -9.38
CA SER A 18 5.65 6.21 -8.20
C SER A 18 4.90 7.50 -8.51
N ASP A 19 4.97 7.98 -9.75
CA ASP A 19 4.23 9.13 -10.27
C ASP A 19 2.85 8.76 -10.82
N PHE A 20 2.50 7.46 -10.82
CA PHE A 20 1.21 6.98 -11.27
C PHE A 20 0.09 7.42 -10.32
N THR A 21 -0.97 8.01 -10.87
CA THR A 21 -2.17 8.40 -10.11
C THR A 21 -3.24 7.32 -10.26
N ILE A 22 -3.79 6.86 -9.14
CA ILE A 22 -4.88 5.90 -9.09
C ILE A 22 -6.16 6.64 -8.71
N GLU A 23 -7.19 6.52 -9.55
CA GLU A 23 -8.54 7.02 -9.26
C GLU A 23 -9.51 5.86 -9.09
N MET A 24 -10.32 5.90 -8.03
CA MET A 24 -11.32 4.88 -7.74
C MET A 24 -12.64 5.53 -7.32
N THR A 25 -13.73 4.89 -7.69
CA THR A 25 -15.10 5.26 -7.29
C THR A 25 -15.84 3.98 -6.94
N SER A 26 -16.74 4.05 -5.96
CA SER A 26 -17.57 2.92 -5.55
C SER A 26 -19.04 3.32 -5.55
N PRO A 27 -19.97 2.42 -5.93
CA PRO A 27 -21.40 2.65 -5.75
C PRO A 27 -21.81 2.62 -4.27
N ASP A 28 -20.99 1.99 -3.41
CA ASP A 28 -21.22 1.86 -1.98
C ASP A 28 -20.32 2.80 -1.18
N GLU A 29 -20.72 3.12 0.04
CA GLU A 29 -19.88 3.84 1.00
C GLU A 29 -18.65 2.99 1.39
N LEU A 30 -17.47 3.60 1.38
CA LEU A 30 -16.21 2.95 1.70
C LEU A 30 -15.58 3.53 2.95
N VAL A 31 -14.78 2.69 3.63
CA VAL A 31 -13.85 3.14 4.66
C VAL A 31 -12.44 3.06 4.11
N ILE A 32 -11.73 4.19 4.18
CA ILE A 32 -10.32 4.30 3.84
C ILE A 32 -9.54 4.30 5.15
N MET A 33 -8.62 3.35 5.29
CA MET A 33 -7.73 3.25 6.43
C MET A 33 -6.30 3.58 5.99
N VAL A 34 -5.67 4.57 6.62
CA VAL A 34 -4.30 4.99 6.34
C VAL A 34 -3.40 4.52 7.47
N ASP A 35 -2.33 3.78 7.12
CA ASP A 35 -1.33 3.20 8.04
C ASP A 35 -1.90 2.40 9.23
N GLY A 36 -3.15 1.94 9.12
CA GLY A 36 -3.84 1.22 10.20
C GLY A 36 -4.30 2.09 11.37
N GLN A 37 -4.27 3.42 11.22
CA GLN A 37 -4.57 4.37 12.30
C GLN A 37 -5.74 5.28 11.97
N ASP A 38 -5.62 6.04 10.88
CA ASP A 38 -6.64 7.02 10.50
C ASP A 38 -7.72 6.37 9.63
N ASN A 39 -8.98 6.65 9.95
CA ASN A 39 -10.14 6.16 9.21
C ASN A 39 -10.91 7.33 8.60
N TYR A 40 -11.24 7.21 7.33
CA TYR A 40 -12.05 8.18 6.60
C TYR A 40 -13.21 7.46 5.92
N SER A 41 -14.41 8.03 5.99
CA SER A 41 -15.55 7.56 5.21
C SER A 41 -15.58 8.27 3.85
N LEU A 42 -15.75 7.50 2.79
CA LEU A 42 -15.95 7.98 1.43
C LEU A 42 -17.36 7.62 0.99
N LYS A 43 -18.18 8.60 0.63
CA LYS A 43 -19.57 8.35 0.26
C LYS A 43 -19.66 7.63 -1.08
N ALA A 44 -20.81 7.00 -1.29
CA ALA A 44 -21.17 6.45 -2.60
C ALA A 44 -20.94 7.47 -3.72
N THR A 45 -20.33 7.03 -4.81
CA THR A 45 -19.98 7.79 -6.02
C THR A 45 -18.92 8.88 -5.86
N GLU A 46 -18.40 9.13 -4.65
CA GLU A 46 -17.25 10.00 -4.46
C GLU A 46 -15.97 9.36 -5.03
N LYS A 47 -15.04 10.21 -5.46
CA LYS A 47 -13.79 9.79 -6.08
C LYS A 47 -12.66 9.79 -5.04
N LEU A 48 -12.02 8.65 -4.88
CA LEU A 48 -10.74 8.50 -4.20
C LEU A 48 -9.60 8.67 -5.20
N VAL A 49 -8.65 9.56 -4.88
CA VAL A 49 -7.44 9.78 -5.67
C VAL A 49 -6.22 9.48 -4.81
N ILE A 50 -5.39 8.54 -5.27
CA ILE A 50 -4.12 8.16 -4.63
C ILE A 50 -2.98 8.54 -5.57
N LYS A 51 -2.02 9.32 -5.06
CA LYS A 51 -0.83 9.77 -5.78
C LYS A 51 0.38 9.80 -4.86
N GLY A 52 1.58 9.78 -5.44
CA GLY A 52 2.81 10.04 -4.70
C GLY A 52 2.76 11.41 -4.00
N ALA A 53 3.18 11.47 -2.74
CA ALA A 53 3.26 12.71 -1.98
C ALA A 53 4.43 13.57 -2.46
N GLU A 54 4.25 14.90 -2.42
CA GLU A 54 5.33 15.86 -2.77
C GLU A 54 6.47 15.84 -1.74
N MET A 55 6.16 15.47 -0.50
CA MET A 55 7.12 15.36 0.60
C MET A 55 7.25 13.91 1.05
N SER A 56 8.48 13.42 1.11
CA SER A 56 8.81 12.09 1.60
C SER A 56 9.19 12.08 3.08
N ALA A 57 8.97 10.95 3.74
CA ALA A 57 9.47 10.72 5.09
C ALA A 57 10.99 10.59 5.08
N LYS A 58 11.66 11.21 6.06
CA LYS A 58 13.11 11.08 6.26
C LYS A 58 13.36 10.01 7.32
N LEU A 59 14.01 8.92 6.92
CA LEU A 59 14.35 7.81 7.80
C LEU A 59 15.84 7.82 8.14
N LEU A 60 16.17 7.64 9.42
CA LEU A 60 17.55 7.49 9.88
C LEU A 60 17.88 6.01 10.00
N HIS A 61 18.96 5.59 9.34
CA HIS A 61 19.46 4.22 9.41
C HIS A 61 20.87 4.18 9.99
N LYS A 62 21.17 3.13 10.77
CA LYS A 62 22.55 2.82 11.16
C LYS A 62 23.38 2.49 9.92
N LYS A 63 24.70 2.71 9.98
CA LYS A 63 25.60 2.45 8.83
C LYS A 63 25.59 0.98 8.40
N GLU A 64 25.33 0.08 9.34
CA GLU A 64 25.28 -1.37 9.14
C GLU A 64 23.89 -1.85 8.66
N HIS A 65 22.94 -0.94 8.44
CA HIS A 65 21.59 -1.29 8.00
C HIS A 65 21.61 -1.94 6.61
N SER A 66 20.98 -3.11 6.51
CA SER A 66 20.76 -3.82 5.25
C SER A 66 19.30 -4.23 5.15
N TYR A 67 18.60 -3.70 4.15
CA TYR A 67 17.19 -4.00 3.88
C TYR A 67 16.95 -5.52 3.78
N PHE A 68 17.75 -6.22 2.98
CA PHE A 68 17.59 -7.66 2.78
C PHE A 68 17.95 -8.49 4.01
N LYS A 69 18.86 -8.01 4.88
CA LYS A 69 19.14 -8.68 6.15
C LYS A 69 17.93 -8.62 7.08
N VAL A 70 17.37 -7.42 7.25
CA VAL A 70 16.15 -7.21 8.07
C VAL A 70 14.98 -8.04 7.50
N LEU A 71 14.81 -8.07 6.18
CA LEU A 71 13.75 -8.84 5.53
C LEU A 71 13.87 -10.34 5.82
N ARG A 72 15.08 -10.91 5.71
CA ARG A 72 15.33 -12.34 6.02
C ARG A 72 15.03 -12.67 7.48
N GLU A 73 15.57 -11.87 8.40
CA GLU A 73 15.37 -12.07 9.85
C GLU A 73 13.89 -11.97 10.25
N LYS A 74 13.12 -11.08 9.62
CA LYS A 74 11.70 -10.87 9.95
C LYS A 74 10.75 -11.91 9.37
N LEU A 75 11.08 -12.48 8.21
CA LEU A 75 10.24 -13.45 7.51
C LEU A 75 10.78 -14.89 7.61
N SER A 76 11.86 -15.11 8.36
CA SER A 76 12.58 -16.40 8.45
C SER A 76 12.91 -16.96 7.06
N TRP A 77 13.31 -16.09 6.14
CA TRP A 77 13.59 -16.47 4.76
C TRP A 77 15.03 -16.96 4.60
N GLY A 78 15.17 -18.27 4.40
CA GLY A 78 16.44 -18.93 4.12
C GLY A 78 17.16 -19.48 5.36
N ASP A 79 16.48 -19.53 6.51
CA ASP A 79 16.94 -20.31 7.65
C ASP A 79 16.55 -21.78 7.43
N GLU A 80 17.54 -22.68 7.45
CA GLU A 80 17.40 -24.12 7.75
C GLU A 80 17.67 -24.36 9.24
#